data_AF-A0A5C6UPC8-F1
#
_entry.id   AF-A0A5C6UPC8-F1
#
_cell.length_a   1.000
_cell.length_b   1.000
_cell.length_c   1.000
_cell.angle_alpha   90.00
_cell.angle_beta   90.00
_cell.angle_gamma   90.00
#
_symmetry.space_group_name_H-M   'P 1'
#
loop_
_entity.id
_entity.type
_entity.pdbx_description
1 polymer ?
#
loop_
_entity_poly.entity_id
_entity_poly.type
_entity_poly.pdbx_seq_one_letter_code
_entity_poly.pdbx_strand_id
1 'polypeptide(L)'
;MLAIEVEFLTGRYAATAHNDRGRAEWPPHPARFFSALVAALYDHDDVDVAERAALLWLEQQPAPSLRVDHESMVGRRQVQDVYVPVNDVSLGADTESFEIAALREIEKADQKVERAEAKLERMQEEDLPTIKVNKAQKSLANAKKQLEKKRAVYAGGPSDSDLKTAIALLPHRRTRQVRTFPVVIPETPFVAFLWPDVDPSPHRDALDQLCARVTRLGHSSSLVCCTIVDREIIPTLVPNDDGGRPYDEHETVLRVVGPGQLNRLDQAFERHQGVQSRMLPARPQRYSSVLTGTASLQKPQGRTQSPKAESVFSTDWVVFERVGGSRPVSSHSTALARALRAALLEINGDDCLPETILGRTKLGPTQIPHVAFVPLPFVGHEYATGAIMGCALVLPRKLPVKDRETLFRLVATWEQERADQHGNLTVAGESLRPYIVRRVDLSAKTSLDPMRWCHASRRLITATPIALDRNPGNLRSNQDGTAHKAALKAQKSISDACLRVVGVRPVSVEVSLAPLLSGAQHVRQFLPWPGRSGLTPRVRVHADIRFDVPVRGPLLLGAGRYFGLGLCLPVEDR
;
A
#
# COMPACT_ATOMS: atom_id res chain seq x y z
N MET A 1 -7.64 33.49 -3.86
CA MET A 1 -6.70 32.47 -4.32
C MET A 1 -5.57 32.36 -3.31
N LEU A 2 -5.17 31.15 -2.95
CA LEU A 2 -3.94 30.87 -2.23
C LEU A 2 -2.95 30.20 -3.19
N ALA A 3 -1.74 30.74 -3.32
CA ALA A 3 -0.66 30.12 -4.07
C ALA A 3 0.59 30.09 -3.18
N ILE A 4 1.16 28.90 -3.00
CA ILE A 4 2.41 28.70 -2.27
C ILE A 4 3.45 28.19 -3.24
N GLU A 5 4.48 28.99 -3.49
CA GLU A 5 5.63 28.61 -4.28
C GLU A 5 6.69 27.99 -3.37
N VAL A 6 7.37 26.97 -3.88
CA VAL A 6 8.48 26.27 -3.24
C VAL A 6 9.67 26.35 -4.19
N GLU A 7 10.73 27.01 -3.75
CA GLU A 7 12.00 27.08 -4.46
C GLU A 7 12.95 26.01 -3.93
N PHE A 8 13.47 25.15 -4.80
CA PHE A 8 14.56 24.24 -4.51
C PHE A 8 15.90 24.98 -4.55
N LEU A 9 16.41 25.39 -3.39
CA LEU A 9 17.65 26.17 -3.24
C LEU A 9 18.90 25.47 -3.79
N THR A 10 18.83 24.16 -4.00
CA THR A 10 19.93 23.35 -4.57
C THR A 10 19.69 22.93 -6.02
N GLY A 11 18.62 23.43 -6.66
CA GLY A 11 18.23 23.08 -8.03
C GLY A 11 17.85 21.60 -8.21
N ARG A 12 17.59 20.87 -7.11
CA ARG A 12 17.29 19.44 -7.13
C ARG A 12 16.28 19.07 -6.06
N TYR A 13 15.55 18.00 -6.32
CA TYR A 13 14.58 17.39 -5.43
C TYR A 13 14.93 15.92 -5.20
N ALA A 14 15.43 15.61 -4.00
CA ALA A 14 15.64 14.26 -3.52
C ALA A 14 14.42 13.79 -2.72
N ALA A 15 13.70 12.83 -3.28
CA ALA A 15 12.62 12.12 -2.61
C ALA A 15 12.43 10.74 -3.26
N THR A 16 12.35 9.71 -2.44
CA THR A 16 12.08 8.35 -2.91
C THR A 16 10.60 8.15 -3.15
N ALA A 17 10.25 7.54 -4.28
CA ALA A 17 8.87 7.12 -4.57
C ALA A 17 8.40 6.10 -3.51
N HIS A 18 7.13 6.17 -3.14
CA HIS A 18 6.62 5.33 -2.03
C HIS A 18 6.60 3.83 -2.38
N ASN A 19 6.51 3.48 -3.66
CA ASN A 19 6.38 2.10 -4.17
C ASN A 19 7.67 1.55 -4.78
N ASP A 20 8.68 2.40 -5.02
CA ASP A 20 9.94 2.00 -5.63
C ASP A 20 11.10 2.78 -5.02
N ARG A 21 11.98 2.06 -4.31
CA ARG A 21 13.16 2.65 -3.65
C ARG A 21 14.24 3.10 -4.65
N GLY A 22 14.20 2.59 -5.88
CA GLY A 22 15.10 2.97 -6.97
C GLY A 22 14.62 4.17 -7.78
N ARG A 23 13.41 4.68 -7.52
CA ARG A 23 12.81 5.77 -8.31
C ARG A 23 12.64 7.03 -7.47
N ALA A 24 12.89 8.17 -8.11
CA ALA A 24 12.60 9.47 -7.51
C ALA A 24 11.12 9.80 -7.66
N GLU A 25 10.50 10.26 -6.58
CA GLU A 25 9.18 10.88 -6.61
C GLU A 25 9.25 12.16 -7.44
N TRP A 26 8.32 12.32 -8.39
CA TRP A 26 8.07 13.58 -9.09
C TRP A 26 6.62 13.58 -9.60
N PRO A 27 5.91 14.71 -9.54
CA PRO A 27 6.22 15.95 -8.81
C PRO A 27 6.24 15.74 -7.28
N PRO A 28 6.63 16.74 -6.46
CA PRO A 28 6.42 16.67 -5.02
C PRO A 28 4.93 16.52 -4.68
N HIS A 29 4.57 15.44 -3.98
CA HIS A 29 3.17 15.17 -3.65
C HIS A 29 2.63 16.20 -2.64
N PRO A 30 1.37 16.71 -2.77
CA PRO A 30 0.80 17.64 -1.79
C PRO A 30 0.79 17.12 -0.35
N ALA A 31 0.62 15.81 -0.13
CA ALA A 31 0.74 15.20 1.20
C ALA A 31 2.15 15.36 1.80
N ARG A 32 3.20 15.37 0.97
CA ARG A 32 4.57 15.58 1.41
C ARG A 32 4.83 17.04 1.76
N PHE A 33 4.28 17.96 0.98
CA PHE A 33 4.34 19.39 1.28
C PHE A 33 3.62 19.72 2.58
N PHE A 34 2.40 19.21 2.78
CA PHE A 34 1.69 19.35 4.06
C PHE A 34 2.49 18.78 5.23
N SER A 35 3.14 17.62 5.06
CA SER A 35 3.99 17.04 6.10
C SER A 35 5.21 17.90 6.43
N ALA A 36 5.73 18.66 5.48
CA ALA A 36 6.82 19.62 5.70
C ALA A 36 6.34 20.82 6.52
N LEU A 37 5.13 21.32 6.26
CA LEU A 37 4.49 22.36 7.08
C LEU A 37 4.23 21.87 8.51
N VAL A 38 3.72 20.65 8.68
CA VAL A 38 3.53 20.04 10.02
C VAL A 38 4.86 19.88 10.75
N ALA A 39 5.93 19.52 10.05
CA ALA A 39 7.25 19.46 10.67
C ALA A 39 7.71 20.85 11.15
N ALA A 40 7.45 21.92 10.39
CA ALA A 40 7.77 23.29 10.78
C ALA A 40 6.90 23.81 11.94
N LEU A 41 5.67 23.30 12.10
CA LEU A 41 4.80 23.61 13.25
C LEU A 41 5.40 23.07 14.56
N TYR A 42 5.93 21.85 14.52
CA TYR A 42 6.45 21.13 15.69
C TYR A 42 7.98 21.26 15.86
N ASP A 43 8.62 22.20 15.16
CA ASP A 43 10.08 22.41 15.26
C ASP A 43 10.47 23.19 16.54
N HIS A 44 9.50 23.85 17.19
CA HIS A 44 9.66 24.56 18.47
C HIS A 44 8.98 23.81 19.62
N ASP A 45 9.43 24.07 20.86
CA ASP A 45 8.90 23.42 22.07
C ASP A 45 7.40 23.69 22.29
N ASP A 46 6.95 24.90 21.99
CA ASP A 46 5.55 25.31 22.05
C ASP A 46 4.94 25.44 20.65
N VAL A 47 3.77 24.82 20.47
CA VAL A 47 3.01 24.85 19.22
C VAL A 47 2.21 26.14 19.14
N ASP A 48 2.46 26.95 18.10
CA ASP A 48 1.65 28.15 17.84
C ASP A 48 0.21 27.78 17.47
N VAL A 49 -0.74 28.36 18.21
CA VAL A 49 -2.18 28.08 18.07
C VAL A 49 -2.73 28.58 16.73
N ALA A 50 -2.25 29.73 16.25
CA ALA A 50 -2.69 30.33 14.99
C ALA A 50 -2.19 29.51 13.79
N GLU A 51 -0.95 29.02 13.84
CA GLU A 51 -0.39 28.15 12.81
C GLU A 51 -1.04 26.77 12.80
N ARG A 52 -1.30 26.20 13.98
CA ARG A 52 -2.06 24.95 14.08
C ARG A 52 -3.47 25.13 13.50
N ALA A 53 -4.14 26.24 13.79
CA ALA A 53 -5.43 26.57 13.21
C ALA A 53 -5.36 26.73 11.68
N ALA A 54 -4.30 27.35 11.16
CA ALA A 54 -4.08 27.49 9.72
C ALA A 54 -3.90 26.13 9.02
N LEU A 55 -3.19 25.18 9.65
CA LEU A 55 -3.06 23.82 9.11
C LEU A 55 -4.36 23.01 9.18
N LEU A 56 -5.13 23.17 10.25
CA LEU A 56 -6.48 22.60 10.36
C LEU A 56 -7.42 23.15 9.29
N TRP A 57 -7.30 24.43 8.95
CA TRP A 57 -8.03 25.03 7.84
C TRP A 57 -7.52 24.51 6.49
N LEU A 58 -6.21 24.41 6.30
CA LEU A 58 -5.60 23.98 5.03
C LEU A 58 -5.96 22.53 4.68
N GLU A 59 -6.05 21.62 5.65
CA GLU A 59 -6.45 20.22 5.40
C GLU A 59 -7.91 20.05 4.92
N GLN A 60 -8.76 21.07 5.11
CA GLN A 60 -10.15 21.09 4.64
C GLN A 60 -10.27 21.57 3.19
N GLN A 61 -9.21 22.15 2.62
CA GLN A 61 -9.24 22.69 1.27
C GLN A 61 -9.25 21.56 0.21
N PRO A 62 -9.76 21.83 -1.01
CA PRO A 62 -9.66 20.88 -2.11
C PRO A 62 -8.20 20.55 -2.43
N ALA A 63 -8.00 19.51 -3.23
CA ALA A 63 -6.66 19.19 -3.71
C ALA A 63 -6.09 20.39 -4.50
N PRO A 64 -4.84 20.82 -4.25
CA PRO A 64 -4.27 21.96 -4.95
C PRO A 64 -4.00 21.62 -6.42
N SER A 65 -4.20 22.57 -7.32
CA SER A 65 -3.53 22.52 -8.63
C SER A 65 -2.03 22.75 -8.46
N LEU A 66 -1.22 22.26 -9.40
CA LEU A 66 0.23 22.35 -9.32
C LEU A 66 0.82 23.05 -10.53
N ARG A 67 1.82 23.90 -10.29
CA ARG A 67 2.78 24.33 -11.31
C ARG A 67 4.08 23.57 -11.11
N VAL A 68 4.36 22.63 -12.01
CA VAL A 68 5.54 21.77 -12.01
C VAL A 68 6.01 21.53 -13.44
N ASP A 69 7.29 21.21 -13.60
CA ASP A 69 7.82 20.76 -14.89
C ASP A 69 7.29 19.36 -15.22
N HIS A 70 6.97 19.16 -16.50
CA HIS A 70 6.46 17.88 -16.99
C HIS A 70 7.53 16.78 -16.87
N GLU A 71 7.10 15.53 -16.74
CA GLU A 71 7.99 14.37 -16.57
C GLU A 71 9.06 14.26 -17.68
N SER A 72 8.76 14.74 -18.89
CA SER A 72 9.69 14.76 -20.02
C SER A 72 10.76 15.86 -19.96
N MET A 73 10.60 16.85 -19.09
CA MET A 73 11.48 18.02 -18.98
C MET A 73 12.44 17.93 -17.77
N VAL A 74 12.22 16.96 -16.87
CA VAL A 74 13.05 16.82 -15.67
C VAL A 74 14.19 15.83 -15.86
N GLY A 75 15.37 16.21 -15.39
CA GLY A 75 16.51 15.31 -15.29
C GLY A 75 16.35 14.33 -14.12
N ARG A 76 16.81 13.09 -14.29
CA ARG A 76 16.83 12.08 -13.22
C ARG A 76 18.25 11.59 -12.99
N ARG A 77 18.70 11.63 -11.74
CA ARG A 77 20.02 11.08 -11.38
C ARG A 77 19.99 9.56 -11.49
N GLN A 78 21.01 8.98 -12.12
CA GLN A 78 21.21 7.53 -12.07
C GLN A 78 21.37 7.07 -10.62
N VAL A 79 20.51 6.14 -10.20
CA VAL A 79 20.49 5.62 -8.84
C VAL A 79 21.52 4.52 -8.71
N GLN A 80 22.39 4.66 -7.72
CA GLN A 80 23.45 3.71 -7.40
C GLN A 80 23.26 3.20 -5.97
N ASP A 81 23.69 1.99 -5.71
CA ASP A 81 23.74 1.43 -4.36
C ASP A 81 24.86 2.09 -3.55
N VAL A 82 24.49 2.75 -2.45
CA VAL A 82 25.43 3.40 -1.54
C VAL A 82 25.40 2.69 -0.19
N TYR A 83 26.56 2.23 0.28
CA TYR A 83 26.68 1.54 1.56
C TYR A 83 26.93 2.54 2.69
N VAL A 84 25.89 2.84 3.46
CA VAL A 84 25.92 3.84 4.55
C VAL A 84 26.06 3.13 5.90
N PRO A 85 27.01 3.54 6.77
CA PRO A 85 27.08 3.04 8.14
C PRO A 85 25.77 3.28 8.90
N VAL A 86 25.30 2.26 9.60
CA VAL A 86 24.06 2.31 10.36
C VAL A 86 24.33 2.92 11.74
N ASN A 87 23.59 3.97 12.10
CA ASN A 87 23.62 4.59 13.42
C ASN A 87 22.50 4.07 14.35
N ASP A 88 21.71 3.08 13.91
CA ASP A 88 20.61 2.47 14.68
C ASP A 88 21.06 1.70 15.93
N VAL A 89 22.38 1.55 16.12
CA VAL A 89 22.95 1.16 17.40
C VAL A 89 23.06 2.43 18.22
N SER A 90 21.99 2.79 18.93
CA SER A 90 22.10 3.86 19.93
C SER A 90 23.18 3.47 20.93
N LEU A 91 24.20 4.32 21.11
CA LEU A 91 24.73 4.49 22.47
C LEU A 91 23.49 4.82 23.28
N GLY A 92 23.24 4.07 24.37
CA GLY A 92 22.05 4.21 25.19
C GLY A 92 21.60 5.66 25.25
N ALA A 93 20.30 5.86 25.05
CA ALA A 93 19.59 7.13 25.07
C ALA A 93 20.25 8.16 26.01
N ASP A 94 20.26 9.44 25.60
CA ASP A 94 20.79 10.63 26.30
C ASP A 94 21.06 10.36 27.78
N THR A 95 22.24 10.68 28.30
CA THR A 95 22.70 10.29 29.64
C THR A 95 21.64 10.47 30.75
N GLU A 96 20.79 11.50 30.64
CA GLU A 96 19.60 11.74 31.49
C GLU A 96 18.55 10.60 31.43
N SER A 97 18.24 10.10 30.24
CA SER A 97 17.31 8.99 30.03
C SER A 97 17.86 7.62 30.47
N PHE A 98 19.18 7.43 30.50
CA PHE A 98 19.79 6.26 31.16
C PHE A 98 19.65 6.33 32.68
N GLU A 99 19.93 7.50 33.30
CA GLU A 99 19.74 7.71 34.74
C GLU A 99 18.27 7.55 35.13
N ILE A 100 17.34 8.14 34.38
CA ILE A 100 15.90 8.01 34.62
C ILE A 100 15.43 6.55 34.45
N ALA A 101 15.90 5.84 33.42
CA ALA A 101 15.55 4.43 33.22
C ALA A 101 16.12 3.53 34.33
N ALA A 102 17.34 3.80 34.79
CA ALA A 102 17.98 3.09 35.89
C ALA A 102 17.27 3.35 37.22
N LEU A 103 16.91 4.61 37.51
CA LEU A 103 16.13 4.98 38.69
C LEU A 103 14.76 4.27 38.70
N ARG A 104 14.06 4.20 37.55
CA ARG A 104 12.82 3.43 37.42
C ARG A 104 13.02 1.93 37.68
N GLU A 105 14.13 1.36 37.26
CA GLU A 105 14.43 -0.06 37.50
C GLU A 105 14.83 -0.36 38.96
N ILE A 106 15.41 0.62 39.67
CA ILE A 106 15.65 0.59 41.11
C ILE A 106 14.32 0.73 41.86
N GLU A 107 13.46 1.68 41.48
CA GLU A 107 12.14 1.89 42.06
C GLU A 107 11.25 0.65 41.93
N LYS A 108 11.24 0.00 40.75
CA LYS A 108 10.55 -1.29 40.55
C LYS A 108 11.11 -2.41 41.43
N ALA A 109 12.40 -2.39 41.74
CA ALA A 109 13.02 -3.37 42.62
C ALA A 109 12.67 -3.10 44.09
N ASP A 110 12.63 -1.82 44.50
CA ASP A 110 12.17 -1.40 45.82
C ASP A 110 10.71 -1.80 46.06
N GLN A 111 9.81 -1.49 45.11
CA GLN A 111 8.40 -1.91 45.17
C GLN A 111 8.24 -3.44 45.28
N LYS A 112 9.18 -4.23 44.72
CA LYS A 112 9.18 -5.70 44.89
C LYS A 112 9.61 -6.12 46.28
N VAL A 113 10.53 -5.40 46.92
CA VAL A 113 10.93 -5.62 48.31
C VAL A 113 9.75 -5.28 49.23
N GLU A 114 9.14 -4.11 49.08
CA GLU A 114 7.97 -3.69 49.87
C GLU A 114 6.82 -4.70 49.78
N ARG A 115 6.49 -5.16 48.56
CA ARG A 115 5.46 -6.20 48.38
C ARG A 115 5.83 -7.54 49.02
N ALA A 116 7.12 -7.88 49.07
CA ALA A 116 7.58 -9.10 49.71
C ALA A 116 7.58 -8.97 51.25
N GLU A 117 7.88 -7.79 51.79
CA GLU A 117 7.80 -7.47 53.23
C GLU A 117 6.35 -7.49 53.71
N ALA A 118 5.45 -6.75 53.05
CA ALA A 118 4.03 -6.73 53.39
C ALA A 118 3.38 -8.11 53.28
N LYS A 119 3.83 -8.95 52.34
CA LYS A 119 3.38 -10.35 52.23
C LYS A 119 3.90 -11.21 53.37
N LEU A 120 5.12 -10.99 53.84
CA LEU A 120 5.69 -11.72 54.95
C LEU A 120 4.99 -11.32 56.27
N GLU A 121 4.74 -10.04 56.49
CA GLU A 121 4.03 -9.51 57.67
C GLU A 121 2.60 -10.07 57.76
N ARG A 122 1.81 -9.98 56.69
CA ARG A 122 0.46 -10.59 56.64
C ARG A 122 0.49 -12.09 56.93
N MET A 123 1.51 -12.79 56.41
CA MET A 123 1.64 -14.22 56.64
C MET A 123 2.05 -14.59 58.07
N GLN A 124 2.70 -13.67 58.79
CA GLN A 124 3.05 -13.82 60.21
C GLN A 124 1.89 -13.46 61.13
N GLU A 125 1.06 -12.47 60.74
CA GLU A 125 -0.16 -12.08 61.46
C GLU A 125 -1.27 -13.15 61.35
N GLU A 126 -1.37 -13.85 60.23
CA GLU A 126 -2.37 -14.92 59.99
C GLU A 126 -1.97 -16.31 60.55
N ASP A 127 -0.87 -16.41 61.31
CA ASP A 127 -0.36 -17.63 61.97
C ASP A 127 -0.27 -18.86 61.04
N LEU A 128 0.18 -18.63 59.80
CA LEU A 128 0.28 -19.63 58.75
C LEU A 128 1.44 -20.62 58.99
N PRO A 129 1.38 -21.86 58.45
CA PRO A 129 2.39 -22.89 58.71
C PRO A 129 3.81 -22.46 58.34
N THR A 130 4.77 -22.77 59.22
CA THR A 130 6.18 -22.32 59.22
C THR A 130 6.91 -22.47 57.87
N ILE A 131 6.55 -23.49 57.09
CA ILE A 131 7.11 -23.75 55.75
C ILE A 131 6.80 -22.59 54.78
N LYS A 132 5.59 -22.01 54.85
CA LYS A 132 5.20 -20.89 53.98
C LYS A 132 5.90 -19.59 54.38
N VAL A 133 6.06 -19.35 55.68
CA VAL A 133 6.79 -18.20 56.23
C VAL A 133 8.28 -18.25 55.82
N ASN A 134 8.94 -19.40 55.94
CA ASN A 134 10.33 -19.58 55.52
C ASN A 134 10.52 -19.35 54.00
N LYS A 135 9.54 -19.75 53.17
CA LYS A 135 9.56 -19.49 51.72
C LYS A 135 9.40 -17.99 51.42
N ALA A 136 8.55 -17.28 52.16
CA ALA A 136 8.38 -15.84 52.05
C ALA A 136 9.64 -15.07 52.47
N GLN A 137 10.30 -15.48 53.58
CA GLN A 137 11.59 -14.91 54.01
C GLN A 137 12.68 -15.09 52.95
N LYS A 138 12.78 -16.28 52.33
CA LYS A 138 13.75 -16.52 51.24
C LYS A 138 13.45 -15.66 50.01
N SER A 139 12.17 -15.44 49.70
CA SER A 139 11.76 -14.53 48.62
C SER A 139 12.16 -13.09 48.90
N LEU A 140 11.98 -12.63 50.15
CA LEU A 140 12.39 -11.30 50.59
C LEU A 140 13.90 -11.11 50.51
N ALA A 141 14.68 -12.08 51.01
CA ALA A 141 16.15 -12.04 50.93
C ALA A 141 16.64 -11.98 49.47
N ASN A 142 16.01 -12.73 48.56
CA ASN A 142 16.33 -12.66 47.13
C ASN A 142 15.96 -11.30 46.52
N ALA A 143 14.84 -10.69 46.91
CA ALA A 143 14.46 -9.36 46.44
C ALA A 143 15.44 -8.28 46.91
N LYS A 144 15.83 -8.30 48.20
CA LYS A 144 16.84 -7.39 48.77
C LYS A 144 18.20 -7.52 48.07
N LYS A 145 18.65 -8.75 47.82
CA LYS A 145 19.90 -9.01 47.08
C LYS A 145 19.86 -8.48 45.64
N GLN A 146 18.70 -8.55 44.98
CA GLN A 146 18.52 -7.99 43.63
C GLN A 146 18.51 -6.46 43.64
N LEU A 147 17.91 -5.83 44.66
CA LEU A 147 17.95 -4.39 44.85
C LEU A 147 19.39 -3.89 45.08
N GLU A 148 20.14 -4.54 45.97
CA GLU A 148 21.55 -4.22 46.21
C GLU A 148 22.40 -4.38 44.95
N LYS A 149 22.20 -5.46 44.19
CA LYS A 149 22.91 -5.68 42.93
C LYS A 149 22.62 -4.56 41.93
N LYS A 150 21.37 -4.12 41.81
CA LYS A 150 20.98 -3.02 40.92
C LYS A 150 21.54 -1.67 41.37
N ARG A 151 21.62 -1.41 42.69
CA ARG A 151 22.27 -0.22 43.26
C ARG A 151 23.79 -0.24 43.04
N ALA A 152 24.43 -1.41 43.12
CA ALA A 152 25.88 -1.57 42.97
C ALA A 152 26.38 -1.44 41.52
N VAL A 153 25.57 -1.81 40.52
CA VAL A 153 25.90 -1.64 39.09
C VAL A 153 26.16 -0.17 38.72
N TYR A 154 25.63 0.79 39.49
CA TYR A 154 25.87 2.23 39.29
C TYR A 154 27.26 2.70 39.76
N ALA A 155 27.98 1.92 40.57
CA ALA A 155 29.29 2.30 41.11
C ALA A 155 30.49 1.79 40.28
N GLY A 156 30.28 0.95 39.26
CA GLY A 156 31.34 0.17 38.63
C GLY A 156 31.32 0.13 37.11
N GLY A 157 31.70 1.24 36.45
CA GLY A 157 32.10 1.28 35.04
C GLY A 157 31.09 0.77 33.99
N PRO A 158 31.41 0.87 32.68
CA PRO A 158 30.56 0.34 31.63
C PRO A 158 30.56 -1.19 31.62
N SER A 159 29.40 -1.80 31.36
CA SER A 159 29.27 -3.26 31.29
C SER A 159 29.94 -3.85 30.03
N ASP A 160 30.21 -5.17 30.03
CA ASP A 160 30.73 -5.87 28.84
C ASP A 160 29.83 -5.70 27.60
N SER A 161 28.51 -5.57 27.79
CA SER A 161 27.59 -5.26 26.70
C SER A 161 27.76 -3.85 26.16
N ASP A 162 28.05 -2.88 27.03
CA ASP A 162 28.27 -1.48 26.62
C ASP A 162 29.58 -1.36 25.85
N LEU A 163 30.64 -2.05 26.32
CA LEU A 163 31.92 -2.13 25.62
C LEU A 163 31.79 -2.79 24.24
N LYS A 164 31.04 -3.90 24.15
CA LYS A 164 30.79 -4.57 22.87
C LYS A 164 30.00 -3.68 21.90
N THR A 165 29.05 -2.90 22.42
CA THR A 165 28.24 -1.95 21.66
C THR A 165 29.10 -0.79 21.16
N ALA A 166 29.95 -0.22 22.02
CA ALA A 166 30.90 0.83 21.66
C ALA A 166 31.89 0.37 20.57
N ILE A 167 32.39 -0.87 20.64
CA ILE A 167 33.27 -1.45 19.62
C ILE A 167 32.54 -1.62 18.28
N ALA A 168 31.27 -2.03 18.29
CA ALA A 168 30.45 -2.16 17.08
C ALA A 168 30.14 -0.79 16.43
N LEU A 169 30.24 0.29 17.20
CA LEU A 169 30.06 1.66 16.76
C LEU A 169 31.33 2.33 16.21
N LEU A 170 32.47 1.66 16.21
CA LEU A 170 33.68 2.19 15.57
C LEU A 170 33.49 2.28 14.05
N PRO A 171 33.87 3.39 13.37
CA PRO A 171 33.59 3.62 11.95
C PRO A 171 33.97 2.47 11.02
N HIS A 172 35.07 1.75 11.32
CA HIS A 172 35.54 0.60 10.54
C HIS A 172 34.77 -0.71 10.79
N ARG A 173 33.98 -0.79 11.87
CA ARG A 173 33.25 -1.98 12.33
C ARG A 173 31.72 -1.81 12.25
N ARG A 174 31.24 -0.60 11.97
CA ARG A 174 29.81 -0.35 11.76
C ARG A 174 29.29 -1.17 10.60
N THR A 175 28.19 -1.86 10.86
CA THR A 175 27.40 -2.51 9.80
C THR A 175 26.98 -1.45 8.79
N ARG A 176 27.22 -1.70 7.50
CA ARG A 176 26.78 -0.82 6.42
C ARG A 176 25.49 -1.36 5.82
N GLN A 177 24.51 -0.50 5.65
CA GLN A 177 23.27 -0.82 4.93
C GLN A 177 23.30 -0.18 3.55
N VAL A 178 22.80 -0.92 2.56
CA VAL A 178 22.56 -0.36 1.22
C VAL A 178 21.43 0.66 1.30
N ARG A 179 21.70 1.85 0.77
CA ARG A 179 20.76 2.95 0.62
C ARG A 179 20.83 3.47 -0.81
N THR A 180 19.69 3.94 -1.30
CA THR A 180 19.56 4.62 -2.58
C THR A 180 19.09 6.05 -2.34
N PHE A 181 19.62 6.99 -3.13
CA PHE A 181 19.28 8.41 -3.06
C PHE A 181 18.79 8.90 -4.41
N PRO A 182 17.55 8.56 -4.80
CA PRO A 182 16.99 9.00 -6.07
C PRO A 182 16.72 10.52 -6.05
N VAL A 183 17.08 11.20 -7.14
CA VAL A 183 17.01 12.67 -7.26
C VAL A 183 16.42 13.06 -8.62
N VAL A 184 15.56 14.07 -8.60
CA VAL A 184 15.06 14.79 -9.79
C VAL A 184 15.72 16.17 -9.86
N ILE A 185 16.02 16.62 -11.07
CA ILE A 185 16.56 17.93 -11.40
C ILE A 185 15.52 18.60 -12.30
N PRO A 186 14.65 19.46 -11.76
CA PRO A 186 13.69 20.18 -12.58
C PRO A 186 14.39 21.22 -13.47
N GLU A 187 13.74 21.60 -14.57
CA GLU A 187 14.26 22.64 -15.47
C GLU A 187 14.21 24.01 -14.79
N THR A 188 13.13 24.23 -14.03
CA THR A 188 12.97 25.38 -13.16
C THR A 188 13.07 24.96 -11.70
N PRO A 189 13.78 25.71 -10.83
CA PRO A 189 13.91 25.34 -9.42
C PRO A 189 12.63 25.59 -8.62
N PHE A 190 11.51 25.97 -9.25
CA PHE A 190 10.27 26.33 -8.59
C PHE A 190 9.17 25.32 -8.85
N VAL A 191 8.39 25.03 -7.81
CA VAL A 191 7.09 24.37 -7.93
C VAL A 191 6.06 25.16 -7.14
N ALA A 192 4.80 25.16 -7.56
CA ALA A 192 3.75 25.85 -6.80
C ALA A 192 2.55 24.95 -6.53
N PHE A 193 1.96 25.13 -5.34
CA PHE A 193 0.69 24.56 -4.91
C PHE A 193 -0.36 25.66 -4.92
N LEU A 194 -1.44 25.46 -5.68
CA LEU A 194 -2.40 26.49 -6.04
C LEU A 194 -3.82 26.07 -5.62
N TRP A 195 -4.50 26.94 -4.89
CA TRP A 195 -5.91 26.84 -4.55
C TRP A 195 -6.64 28.06 -5.12
N PRO A 196 -7.13 27.98 -6.38
CA PRO A 196 -7.69 29.12 -7.10
C PRO A 196 -8.88 29.74 -6.36
N ASP A 197 -9.80 28.89 -5.90
CA ASP A 197 -11.08 29.29 -5.31
C ASP A 197 -11.04 29.50 -3.79
N VAL A 198 -9.85 29.51 -3.19
CA VAL A 198 -9.68 29.60 -1.73
C VAL A 198 -9.20 31.01 -1.34
N ASP A 199 -9.81 31.58 -0.31
CA ASP A 199 -9.38 32.84 0.31
C ASP A 199 -8.59 32.56 1.60
N PRO A 200 -7.26 32.80 1.62
CA PRO A 200 -6.44 32.57 2.80
C PRO A 200 -6.50 33.71 3.83
N SER A 201 -7.23 34.80 3.59
CA SER A 201 -7.16 36.03 4.41
C SER A 201 -7.19 35.81 5.94
N PRO A 202 -8.04 34.93 6.51
CA PRO A 202 -8.06 34.69 7.97
C PRO A 202 -6.81 33.97 8.52
N HIS A 203 -6.05 33.27 7.69
CA HIS A 203 -4.94 32.41 8.08
C HIS A 203 -3.61 32.77 7.39
N ARG A 204 -3.60 33.84 6.59
CA ARG A 204 -2.49 34.17 5.70
C ARG A 204 -1.18 34.41 6.46
N ASP A 205 -1.21 35.22 7.51
CA ASP A 205 -0.01 35.56 8.28
C ASP A 205 0.59 34.33 8.96
N ALA A 206 -0.27 33.46 9.52
CA ALA A 206 0.17 32.21 10.14
C ALA A 206 0.75 31.22 9.11
N LEU A 207 0.14 31.13 7.92
CA LEU A 207 0.68 30.31 6.83
C LEU A 207 2.01 30.85 6.32
N ASP A 208 2.17 32.17 6.25
CA ASP A 208 3.40 32.81 5.78
C ASP A 208 4.57 32.53 6.74
N GLN A 209 4.34 32.71 8.04
CA GLN A 209 5.30 32.37 9.09
C GLN A 209 5.69 30.89 9.05
N LEU A 210 4.70 30.00 8.87
CA LEU A 210 4.95 28.56 8.76
C LEU A 210 5.75 28.21 7.50
N CYS A 211 5.40 28.80 6.35
CA CYS A 211 6.11 28.60 5.09
C CYS A 211 7.57 29.06 5.18
N ALA A 212 7.82 30.21 5.81
CA ALA A 212 9.16 30.75 6.02
C ALA A 212 10.08 29.82 6.82
N ARG A 213 9.51 28.94 7.66
CA ARG A 213 10.27 27.96 8.47
C ARG A 213 10.41 26.58 7.84
N VAL A 214 9.80 26.33 6.68
CA VAL A 214 10.00 25.07 5.96
C VAL A 214 11.40 25.04 5.34
N THR A 215 12.32 24.28 5.95
CA THR A 215 13.71 24.19 5.51
C THR A 215 13.99 23.13 4.44
N ARG A 216 13.10 22.13 4.32
CA ARG A 216 13.28 20.99 3.41
C ARG A 216 11.98 20.39 2.93
N LEU A 217 12.00 19.84 1.71
CA LEU A 217 10.89 19.04 1.17
C LEU A 217 11.37 17.64 0.76
N GLY A 218 10.86 16.61 1.43
CA GLY A 218 11.28 15.23 1.21
C GLY A 218 12.55 14.88 1.99
N HIS A 219 13.66 14.60 1.30
CA HIS A 219 14.93 14.29 1.95
C HIS A 219 15.58 15.54 2.54
N SER A 220 16.40 15.41 3.60
CA SER A 220 17.10 16.54 4.23
C SER A 220 18.10 17.26 3.33
N SER A 221 18.44 16.67 2.19
CA SER A 221 19.30 17.30 1.18
C SER A 221 18.55 18.15 0.15
N SER A 222 17.21 18.20 0.22
CA SER A 222 16.34 18.98 -0.66
C SER A 222 15.92 20.27 0.06
N LEU A 223 16.87 21.20 0.17
CA LEU A 223 16.64 22.48 0.84
C LEU A 223 15.65 23.32 0.04
N VAL A 224 14.69 23.91 0.74
CA VAL A 224 13.65 24.74 0.11
C VAL A 224 13.44 26.06 0.82
N CYS A 225 12.89 27.02 0.09
CA CYS A 225 12.19 28.18 0.65
C CYS A 225 10.75 28.13 0.15
N CYS A 226 9.77 28.38 1.03
CA CYS A 226 8.36 28.42 0.67
C CYS A 226 7.82 29.83 0.86
N THR A 227 7.05 30.35 -0.10
CA THR A 227 6.51 31.71 -0.05
C THR A 227 5.09 31.77 -0.59
N ILE A 228 4.22 32.52 0.09
CA ILE A 228 2.89 32.82 -0.43
C ILE A 228 3.02 33.91 -1.50
N VAL A 229 2.44 33.68 -2.67
CA VAL A 229 2.57 34.58 -3.82
C VAL A 229 1.20 35.05 -4.31
N ASP A 230 1.09 36.34 -4.64
CA ASP A 230 -0.17 36.95 -5.13
C ASP A 230 -0.24 37.01 -6.66
N ARG A 231 0.87 36.70 -7.35
CA ARG A 231 0.92 36.68 -8.81
C ARG A 231 0.10 35.52 -9.36
N GLU A 232 -0.49 35.72 -10.52
CA GLU A 232 -1.19 34.66 -11.24
C GLU A 232 -0.19 33.60 -11.72
N ILE A 233 -0.43 32.33 -11.35
CA ILE A 233 0.37 31.19 -11.78
C ILE A 233 -0.55 30.22 -12.52
N ILE A 234 -0.18 29.93 -13.77
CA ILE A 234 -0.93 28.98 -14.60
C ILE A 234 -0.55 27.56 -14.17
N PRO A 235 -1.49 26.71 -13.70
CA PRO A 235 -1.20 25.33 -13.33
C PRO A 235 -0.83 24.49 -14.55
N THR A 236 0.09 23.54 -14.36
CA THR A 236 0.40 22.49 -15.34
C THR A 236 -0.28 21.16 -15.00
N LEU A 237 -0.67 20.95 -13.74
CA LEU A 237 -1.46 19.81 -13.29
C LEU A 237 -2.68 20.31 -12.50
N VAL A 238 -3.86 19.81 -12.83
CA VAL A 238 -5.11 20.17 -12.13
C VAL A 238 -5.78 18.90 -11.60
N PRO A 239 -6.35 18.90 -10.37
CA PRO A 239 -7.08 17.76 -9.87
C PRO A 239 -8.24 17.40 -10.81
N ASN A 240 -8.35 16.12 -11.15
CA ASN A 240 -9.46 15.60 -11.92
C ASN A 240 -10.45 14.91 -10.96
N ASP A 241 -11.52 15.62 -10.62
CA ASP A 241 -12.61 15.12 -9.77
C ASP A 241 -13.68 14.37 -10.60
N ASP A 242 -13.64 14.50 -11.94
CA ASP A 242 -14.55 13.82 -12.85
C ASP A 242 -14.10 12.38 -13.09
N GLY A 243 -14.64 11.46 -12.30
CA GLY A 243 -14.55 10.00 -12.53
C GLY A 243 -15.21 9.50 -13.83
N GLY A 244 -15.49 10.39 -14.79
CA GLY A 244 -16.25 10.16 -16.02
C GLY A 244 -15.50 10.41 -17.33
N ARG A 245 -14.30 11.02 -17.34
CA ARG A 245 -13.49 11.09 -18.57
C ARG A 245 -12.71 9.78 -18.80
N PRO A 246 -12.59 9.29 -20.05
CA PRO A 246 -11.69 8.19 -20.36
C PRO A 246 -10.26 8.54 -19.92
N TYR A 247 -9.58 7.58 -19.31
CA TYR A 247 -8.18 7.67 -18.88
C TYR A 247 -7.33 8.31 -19.98
N ASP A 248 -6.89 9.55 -19.76
CA ASP A 248 -5.85 10.14 -20.58
C ASP A 248 -4.51 9.51 -20.16
N GLU A 249 -3.66 9.18 -21.13
CA GLU A 249 -2.32 8.61 -20.90
C GLU A 249 -1.41 9.54 -20.08
N HIS A 250 -1.85 10.79 -19.90
CA HIS A 250 -1.19 11.84 -19.12
C HIS A 250 -1.75 12.03 -17.69
N GLU A 251 -2.64 11.16 -17.21
CA GLU A 251 -3.15 11.25 -15.82
C GLU A 251 -2.15 10.70 -14.79
N THR A 252 -1.80 11.53 -13.80
CA THR A 252 -0.91 11.16 -12.69
C THR A 252 -1.69 11.08 -11.38
N VAL A 253 -1.45 10.02 -10.59
CA VAL A 253 -2.05 9.89 -9.24
C VAL A 253 -1.08 10.43 -8.21
N LEU A 254 -1.47 11.51 -7.52
CA LEU A 254 -0.70 12.12 -6.45
C LEU A 254 -1.33 11.83 -5.09
N ARG A 255 -0.50 11.91 -4.05
CA ARG A 255 -0.92 11.77 -2.65
C ARG A 255 -1.26 13.15 -2.13
N VAL A 256 -2.48 13.34 -1.66
CA VAL A 256 -2.95 14.61 -1.12
C VAL A 256 -3.47 14.43 0.30
N VAL A 257 -3.67 15.55 1.00
CA VAL A 257 -4.30 15.57 2.33
C VAL A 257 -5.81 15.72 2.21
N GLY A 258 -6.51 15.42 3.28
CA GLY A 258 -7.94 15.65 3.42
C GLY A 258 -8.32 15.80 4.89
N PRO A 259 -9.60 16.02 5.20
CA PRO A 259 -10.06 16.33 6.55
C PRO A 259 -9.55 15.36 7.63
N GLY A 260 -9.15 15.91 8.79
CA GLY A 260 -8.65 15.17 9.95
C GLY A 260 -7.22 14.63 9.80
N GLN A 261 -6.44 15.16 8.87
CA GLN A 261 -5.07 14.72 8.59
C GLN A 261 -4.12 15.01 9.75
N LEU A 262 -4.16 16.23 10.29
CA LEU A 262 -3.31 16.65 11.40
C LEU A 262 -3.59 15.83 12.66
N ASN A 263 -4.86 15.67 13.02
CA ASN A 263 -5.24 14.83 14.16
C ASN A 263 -4.79 13.36 13.97
N ARG A 264 -4.82 12.83 12.74
CA ARG A 264 -4.29 11.48 12.45
C ARG A 264 -2.78 11.41 12.63
N LEU A 265 -2.05 12.48 12.32
CA LEU A 265 -0.60 12.59 12.56
C LEU A 265 -0.31 12.68 14.06
N ASP A 266 -1.08 13.47 14.82
CA ASP A 266 -0.94 13.59 16.28
C ASP A 266 -1.14 12.23 16.95
N GLN A 267 -2.25 11.54 16.63
CA GLN A 267 -2.51 10.19 17.15
C GLN A 267 -1.46 9.17 16.71
N ALA A 268 -0.93 9.30 15.49
CA ALA A 268 0.15 8.42 15.04
C ALA A 268 1.42 8.70 15.84
N PHE A 269 1.77 9.95 16.09
CA PHE A 269 2.93 10.30 16.90
C PHE A 269 2.85 9.68 18.31
N GLU A 270 1.70 9.82 18.99
CA GLU A 270 1.44 9.23 20.30
C GLU A 270 1.58 7.70 20.32
N ARG A 271 1.09 7.02 19.29
CA ARG A 271 1.18 5.56 19.17
C ARG A 271 2.57 5.07 18.79
N HIS A 272 3.23 5.78 17.89
CA HIS A 272 4.46 5.32 17.27
C HIS A 272 5.68 5.56 18.18
N GLN A 273 5.72 6.66 18.94
CA GLN A 273 6.82 7.08 19.83
C GLN A 273 8.23 6.87 19.22
N GLY A 274 8.35 6.99 17.89
CA GLY A 274 9.60 6.77 17.15
C GLY A 274 10.00 5.31 16.84
N VAL A 275 9.30 4.30 17.37
CA VAL A 275 9.70 2.87 17.34
C VAL A 275 9.01 2.05 16.24
N GLN A 276 7.80 2.46 15.81
CA GLN A 276 7.00 1.72 14.81
C GLN A 276 7.11 2.31 13.39
N SER A 277 6.67 1.55 12.38
CA SER A 277 6.75 1.91 10.95
C SER A 277 6.07 3.25 10.63
N ARG A 278 6.82 4.22 10.10
CA ARG A 278 6.37 5.61 9.87
C ARG A 278 5.65 5.74 8.53
N MET A 279 4.37 5.34 8.46
CA MET A 279 3.53 5.61 7.28
C MET A 279 2.69 6.87 7.52
N LEU A 280 2.97 7.91 6.74
CA LEU A 280 2.18 9.14 6.76
C LEU A 280 0.84 8.88 6.04
N PRO A 281 -0.30 9.20 6.66
CA PRO A 281 -1.58 9.03 6.00
C PRO A 281 -1.68 9.96 4.77
N ALA A 282 -2.40 9.55 3.74
CA ALA A 282 -2.70 10.38 2.57
C ALA A 282 -3.84 9.76 1.77
N ARG A 283 -4.55 10.57 0.97
CA ARG A 283 -5.54 10.08 0.00
C ARG A 283 -4.98 10.18 -1.43
N PRO A 284 -5.27 9.22 -2.33
CA PRO A 284 -4.93 9.35 -3.74
C PRO A 284 -5.85 10.36 -4.41
N GLN A 285 -5.30 11.19 -5.31
CA GLN A 285 -6.03 12.13 -6.14
C GLN A 285 -5.48 12.06 -7.56
N ARG A 286 -6.37 12.05 -8.56
CA ARG A 286 -5.98 12.11 -9.96
C ARG A 286 -5.71 13.53 -10.37
N TYR A 287 -4.72 13.69 -11.22
CA TYR A 287 -4.35 14.95 -11.84
C TYR A 287 -4.27 14.76 -13.35
N SER A 288 -4.78 15.75 -14.08
CA SER A 288 -4.66 15.83 -15.52
C SER A 288 -3.68 16.96 -15.88
N SER A 289 -2.86 16.71 -16.91
CA SER A 289 -1.95 17.71 -17.46
C SER A 289 -2.72 18.74 -18.27
N VAL A 290 -2.50 20.02 -17.98
CA VAL A 290 -3.03 21.13 -18.77
C VAL A 290 -1.93 21.56 -19.73
N LEU A 291 -1.99 21.08 -20.98
CA LEU A 291 -1.11 21.56 -22.04
C LEU A 291 -1.47 23.02 -22.32
N THR A 292 -0.64 23.94 -21.82
CA THR A 292 -0.71 25.36 -22.18
C THR A 292 -0.34 25.51 -23.64
N GLY A 293 -1.31 25.91 -24.46
CA GLY A 293 -1.14 26.12 -25.89
C GLY A 293 -0.23 27.30 -26.19
N THR A 294 1.08 27.09 -26.17
CA THR A 294 2.10 27.88 -26.89
C THR A 294 3.34 27.03 -27.14
N ALA A 295 3.16 25.86 -27.75
CA ALA A 295 4.20 25.21 -28.53
C ALA A 295 3.56 24.81 -29.85
N SER A 296 3.99 25.54 -30.88
CA SER A 296 3.61 25.48 -32.29
C SER A 296 3.08 24.13 -32.78
N LEU A 297 2.10 24.25 -33.67
CA LEU A 297 1.68 23.32 -34.72
C LEU A 297 2.89 22.72 -35.47
N GLN A 298 3.59 21.80 -34.84
CA GLN A 298 4.28 20.72 -35.49
C GLN A 298 3.83 19.47 -34.77
N LYS A 299 2.79 18.82 -35.32
CA LYS A 299 2.59 17.40 -35.09
C LYS A 299 3.97 16.74 -35.25
N PRO A 300 4.55 16.10 -34.23
CA PRO A 300 5.43 14.98 -34.51
C PRO A 300 4.51 13.94 -35.14
N GLN A 301 4.46 13.92 -36.48
CA GLN A 301 3.98 12.75 -37.19
C GLN A 301 4.96 11.63 -36.84
N GLY A 302 4.66 10.91 -35.76
CA GLY A 302 5.55 9.91 -35.24
C GLY A 302 5.30 9.63 -33.76
N ARG A 303 4.30 8.77 -33.50
CA ARG A 303 4.06 8.02 -32.25
C ARG A 303 3.39 8.77 -31.10
N THR A 304 2.07 8.66 -31.06
CA THR A 304 1.34 8.05 -29.92
C THR A 304 -0.06 7.66 -30.41
N GLN A 305 -0.20 6.42 -30.88
CA GLN A 305 -1.49 5.76 -30.82
C GLN A 305 -1.69 5.38 -29.36
N SER A 306 -2.84 5.71 -28.78
CA SER A 306 -3.34 5.11 -27.53
C SER A 306 -3.03 3.61 -27.54
N PRO A 307 -2.70 2.96 -26.40
CA PRO A 307 -2.38 1.54 -26.40
C PRO A 307 -3.50 0.77 -27.12
N LYS A 308 -3.18 0.14 -28.25
CA LYS A 308 -4.16 -0.60 -29.06
C LYS A 308 -4.80 -1.77 -28.30
N ALA A 309 -4.27 -2.12 -27.12
CA ALA A 309 -4.65 -3.26 -26.32
C ALA A 309 -4.76 -2.92 -24.82
N GLU A 310 -5.97 -2.58 -24.37
CA GLU A 310 -6.29 -2.36 -22.96
C GLU A 310 -7.34 -3.33 -22.45
N SER A 311 -7.20 -3.76 -21.21
CA SER A 311 -8.20 -4.59 -20.54
C SER A 311 -9.56 -3.88 -20.40
N VAL A 312 -10.64 -4.66 -20.54
CA VAL A 312 -12.00 -4.26 -20.14
C VAL A 312 -12.12 -3.94 -18.66
N PHE A 313 -11.13 -4.34 -17.84
CA PHE A 313 -11.01 -3.96 -16.43
C PHE A 313 -10.15 -2.71 -16.27
N SER A 314 -10.51 -1.88 -15.29
CA SER A 314 -9.82 -0.64 -14.96
C SER A 314 -8.69 -0.86 -13.95
N THR A 315 -7.91 0.19 -13.74
CA THR A 315 -6.96 0.33 -12.62
C THR A 315 -7.63 0.77 -11.32
N ASP A 316 -8.96 0.99 -11.32
CA ASP A 316 -9.72 1.54 -10.21
C ASP A 316 -10.11 0.39 -9.29
N TRP A 317 -9.25 0.10 -8.32
CA TRP A 317 -9.42 -1.04 -7.42
C TRP A 317 -9.85 -0.55 -6.05
N VAL A 318 -10.78 -1.28 -5.43
CA VAL A 318 -11.03 -1.16 -3.99
C VAL A 318 -10.24 -2.25 -3.30
N VAL A 319 -9.18 -1.88 -2.58
CA VAL A 319 -8.20 -2.83 -2.03
C VAL A 319 -8.44 -3.06 -0.54
N PHE A 320 -8.39 -4.34 -0.16
CA PHE A 320 -8.53 -4.82 1.22
C PHE A 320 -7.28 -5.60 1.61
N GLU A 321 -6.53 -5.06 2.57
CA GLU A 321 -5.31 -5.66 3.08
C GLU A 321 -5.62 -6.67 4.19
N ARG A 322 -4.97 -7.85 4.16
CA ARG A 322 -5.03 -8.79 5.27
C ARG A 322 -4.31 -8.24 6.50
N VAL A 323 -5.05 -8.08 7.58
CA VAL A 323 -4.56 -7.62 8.89
C VAL A 323 -4.58 -8.74 9.95
N GLY A 324 -5.33 -9.81 9.74
CA GLY A 324 -5.44 -10.91 10.72
C GLY A 324 -6.10 -12.18 10.18
N GLY A 325 -6.47 -13.09 11.09
CA GLY A 325 -7.17 -14.33 10.76
C GLY A 325 -6.31 -15.38 10.03
N SER A 326 -6.96 -16.21 9.22
CA SER A 326 -6.34 -17.29 8.45
C SER A 326 -5.33 -16.77 7.42
N ARG A 327 -4.40 -17.63 6.98
CA ARG A 327 -3.38 -17.33 5.95
C ARG A 327 -3.56 -18.26 4.73
N PRO A 328 -4.67 -18.15 3.99
CA PRO A 328 -4.89 -18.96 2.81
C PRO A 328 -3.81 -18.67 1.74
N VAL A 329 -3.47 -19.70 0.97
CA VAL A 329 -2.67 -19.58 -0.25
C VAL A 329 -3.58 -19.49 -1.49
N SER A 330 -3.00 -19.19 -2.65
CA SER A 330 -3.73 -18.88 -3.89
C SER A 330 -4.77 -19.95 -4.29
N SER A 331 -4.61 -21.22 -3.91
CA SER A 331 -5.59 -22.28 -4.16
C SER A 331 -6.98 -22.01 -3.58
N HIS A 332 -7.08 -21.18 -2.54
CA HIS A 332 -8.33 -20.77 -1.90
C HIS A 332 -8.95 -19.50 -2.50
N SER A 333 -8.43 -19.01 -3.64
CA SER A 333 -8.88 -17.75 -4.24
C SER A 333 -10.39 -17.75 -4.53
N THR A 334 -10.94 -18.87 -5.01
CA THR A 334 -12.38 -18.96 -5.29
C THR A 334 -13.23 -18.91 -4.01
N ALA A 335 -12.76 -19.52 -2.92
CA ALA A 335 -13.45 -19.49 -1.63
C ALA A 335 -13.45 -18.07 -1.06
N LEU A 336 -12.30 -17.38 -1.08
CA LEU A 336 -12.18 -16.00 -0.62
C LEU A 336 -12.99 -15.02 -1.47
N ALA A 337 -12.94 -15.13 -2.80
CA ALA A 337 -13.72 -14.28 -3.69
C ALA A 337 -15.22 -14.45 -3.48
N ARG A 338 -15.70 -15.69 -3.28
CA ARG A 338 -17.11 -15.96 -2.96
C ARG A 338 -17.51 -15.41 -1.59
N ALA A 339 -16.67 -15.59 -0.58
CA ALA A 339 -16.92 -15.08 0.76
C ALA A 339 -16.96 -13.55 0.79
N LEU A 340 -16.02 -12.88 0.11
CA LEU A 340 -16.00 -11.42 -0.01
C LEU A 340 -17.27 -10.90 -0.72
N ARG A 341 -17.64 -11.54 -1.85
CA ARG A 341 -18.85 -11.21 -2.57
C ARG A 341 -20.10 -11.43 -1.72
N ALA A 342 -20.19 -12.54 -1.00
CA ALA A 342 -21.33 -12.84 -0.14
C ALA A 342 -21.46 -11.80 0.98
N ALA A 343 -20.36 -11.50 1.68
CA ALA A 343 -20.33 -10.52 2.75
C ALA A 343 -20.78 -9.12 2.28
N LEU A 344 -20.33 -8.69 1.09
CA LEU A 344 -20.72 -7.39 0.53
C LEU A 344 -22.19 -7.35 0.13
N LEU A 345 -22.74 -8.45 -0.41
CA LEU A 345 -24.12 -8.49 -0.89
C LEU A 345 -25.15 -8.69 0.23
N GLU A 346 -24.78 -9.33 1.34
CA GLU A 346 -25.66 -9.58 2.49
C GLU A 346 -26.23 -8.29 3.08
N ILE A 347 -25.49 -7.18 2.98
CA ILE A 347 -25.88 -5.86 3.52
C ILE A 347 -27.01 -5.21 2.73
N ASN A 348 -27.08 -5.47 1.43
CA ASN A 348 -28.06 -4.77 0.59
C ASN A 348 -29.50 -5.27 0.85
N GLY A 349 -29.69 -6.38 1.56
CA GLY A 349 -30.99 -6.88 2.02
C GLY A 349 -31.98 -7.31 0.92
N ASP A 350 -31.76 -6.92 -0.34
CA ASP A 350 -32.65 -7.18 -1.48
C ASP A 350 -31.92 -7.24 -2.84
N ASP A 351 -32.47 -8.00 -3.78
CA ASP A 351 -31.90 -8.38 -5.10
C ASP A 351 -31.90 -7.25 -6.16
N CYS A 352 -31.99 -5.97 -5.75
CA CYS A 352 -32.12 -4.80 -6.62
C CYS A 352 -30.78 -4.19 -7.10
N LEU A 353 -29.65 -4.88 -6.93
CA LEU A 353 -28.37 -4.37 -7.40
C LEU A 353 -28.24 -4.50 -8.95
N PRO A 354 -27.57 -3.53 -9.60
CA PRO A 354 -27.28 -3.61 -11.03
C PRO A 354 -26.55 -4.90 -11.42
N GLU A 355 -26.79 -5.39 -12.65
CA GLU A 355 -26.10 -6.59 -13.16
C GLU A 355 -24.59 -6.43 -13.26
N THR A 356 -24.10 -5.19 -13.38
CA THR A 356 -22.68 -4.79 -13.41
C THR A 356 -21.98 -4.99 -12.05
N ILE A 357 -22.75 -5.08 -10.95
CA ILE A 357 -22.26 -5.39 -9.60
C ILE A 357 -22.53 -6.87 -9.27
N LEU A 358 -23.74 -7.36 -9.56
CA LEU A 358 -24.14 -8.73 -9.24
C LEU A 358 -23.44 -9.79 -10.11
N GLY A 359 -23.14 -9.47 -11.37
CA GLY A 359 -22.64 -10.44 -12.34
C GLY A 359 -23.68 -11.48 -12.80
N ARG A 360 -24.97 -11.22 -12.55
CA ARG A 360 -26.09 -12.08 -12.95
C ARG A 360 -27.30 -11.25 -13.39
N THR A 361 -28.07 -11.83 -14.30
CA THR A 361 -29.42 -11.41 -14.67
C THR A 361 -30.43 -12.39 -14.08
N LYS A 362 -31.73 -12.09 -14.22
CA LYS A 362 -32.81 -13.04 -13.86
C LYS A 362 -32.74 -14.36 -14.65
N LEU A 363 -32.09 -14.36 -15.81
CA LEU A 363 -31.98 -15.51 -16.73
C LEU A 363 -30.65 -16.27 -16.63
N GLY A 364 -29.70 -15.81 -15.80
CA GLY A 364 -28.40 -16.48 -15.63
C GLY A 364 -27.20 -15.52 -15.54
N PRO A 365 -25.96 -16.02 -15.71
CA PRO A 365 -24.75 -15.19 -15.66
C PRO A 365 -24.76 -14.09 -16.74
N THR A 366 -24.37 -12.87 -16.38
CA THR A 366 -24.29 -11.77 -17.36
C THR A 366 -23.12 -11.97 -18.34
N GLN A 367 -23.30 -11.45 -19.56
CA GLN A 367 -22.26 -11.43 -20.61
C GLN A 367 -21.46 -10.12 -20.60
N ILE A 368 -21.94 -9.11 -19.89
CA ILE A 368 -21.29 -7.80 -19.80
C ILE A 368 -20.18 -7.84 -18.73
N PRO A 369 -19.05 -7.14 -18.92
CA PRO A 369 -18.06 -6.95 -17.87
C PRO A 369 -18.66 -6.39 -16.58
N HIS A 370 -18.40 -7.04 -15.46
CA HIS A 370 -18.90 -6.68 -14.12
C HIS A 370 -17.79 -6.74 -13.08
N VAL A 371 -18.06 -6.28 -11.86
CA VAL A 371 -17.08 -6.24 -10.77
C VAL A 371 -16.50 -7.64 -10.50
N ALA A 372 -15.16 -7.73 -10.51
CA ALA A 372 -14.44 -8.95 -10.18
C ALA A 372 -13.92 -8.92 -8.74
N PHE A 373 -14.06 -10.04 -8.04
CA PHE A 373 -13.56 -10.23 -6.68
C PHE A 373 -12.25 -11.00 -6.76
N VAL A 374 -11.12 -10.30 -6.54
CA VAL A 374 -9.78 -10.79 -6.89
C VAL A 374 -8.90 -10.86 -5.65
N PRO A 375 -8.64 -12.06 -5.11
CA PRO A 375 -7.56 -12.29 -4.15
C PRO A 375 -6.19 -12.03 -4.77
N LEU A 376 -5.28 -11.44 -3.99
CA LEU A 376 -3.98 -10.99 -4.45
C LEU A 376 -2.86 -11.81 -3.78
N PRO A 377 -2.34 -12.85 -4.45
CA PRO A 377 -1.32 -13.73 -3.88
C PRO A 377 0.08 -13.11 -3.98
N PHE A 378 0.98 -13.54 -3.09
CA PHE A 378 2.40 -13.25 -3.14
C PHE A 378 3.11 -14.19 -4.13
N VAL A 379 3.31 -13.72 -5.36
CA VAL A 379 3.81 -14.48 -6.51
C VAL A 379 4.81 -13.67 -7.35
N GLY A 380 5.65 -14.33 -8.14
CA GLY A 380 6.58 -13.68 -9.08
C GLY A 380 7.84 -13.11 -8.44
N HIS A 381 8.19 -13.59 -7.25
CA HIS A 381 9.45 -13.29 -6.55
C HIS A 381 10.18 -14.59 -6.23
N GLU A 382 11.49 -14.52 -5.98
CA GLU A 382 12.32 -15.70 -5.66
C GLU A 382 11.75 -16.50 -4.48
N TYR A 383 11.36 -15.80 -3.40
CA TYR A 383 10.81 -16.40 -2.18
C TYR A 383 9.28 -16.31 -2.10
N ALA A 384 8.60 -16.24 -3.25
CA ALA A 384 7.15 -16.17 -3.29
C ALA A 384 6.50 -17.45 -2.73
N THR A 385 5.57 -17.29 -1.79
CA THR A 385 4.91 -18.40 -1.08
C THR A 385 3.51 -18.72 -1.60
N GLY A 386 2.92 -17.84 -2.42
CA GLY A 386 1.52 -17.94 -2.85
C GLY A 386 0.50 -17.55 -1.78
N ALA A 387 0.94 -17.06 -0.62
CA ALA A 387 0.05 -16.56 0.43
C ALA A 387 -0.79 -15.38 -0.08
N ILE A 388 -2.08 -15.36 0.25
CA ILE A 388 -2.96 -14.26 -0.11
C ILE A 388 -2.74 -13.09 0.84
N MET A 389 -2.21 -11.99 0.30
CA MET A 389 -1.84 -10.80 1.06
C MET A 389 -3.03 -9.88 1.33
N GLY A 390 -4.11 -10.06 0.58
CA GLY A 390 -5.35 -9.29 0.62
C GLY A 390 -6.22 -9.62 -0.59
N CYS A 391 -7.26 -8.83 -0.82
CA CYS A 391 -8.17 -8.95 -1.95
C CYS A 391 -8.55 -7.58 -2.49
N ALA A 392 -9.08 -7.54 -3.71
CA ALA A 392 -9.55 -6.31 -4.34
C ALA A 392 -10.88 -6.52 -5.08
N LEU A 393 -11.67 -5.45 -5.14
CA LEU A 393 -12.74 -5.30 -6.12
C LEU A 393 -12.14 -4.63 -7.35
N VAL A 394 -12.17 -5.34 -8.48
CA VAL A 394 -11.65 -4.83 -9.76
C VAL A 394 -12.83 -4.41 -10.62
N LEU A 395 -12.92 -3.11 -10.89
CA LEU A 395 -14.06 -2.51 -11.59
C LEU A 395 -13.87 -2.59 -13.12
N PRO A 396 -14.94 -2.85 -13.90
CA PRO A 396 -14.92 -2.66 -15.34
C PRO A 396 -14.57 -1.22 -15.72
N ARG A 397 -13.86 -1.04 -16.83
CA ARG A 397 -13.49 0.27 -17.38
C ARG A 397 -14.70 1.09 -17.84
N LYS A 398 -15.74 0.41 -18.32
CA LYS A 398 -17.02 1.02 -18.74
C LYS A 398 -18.11 0.77 -17.69
N LEU A 399 -17.84 1.07 -16.43
CA LEU A 399 -18.85 1.00 -15.36
C LEU A 399 -19.67 2.31 -15.33
N PRO A 400 -21.01 2.26 -15.40
CA PRO A 400 -21.83 3.46 -15.30
C PRO A 400 -21.61 4.21 -13.98
N VAL A 401 -21.63 5.54 -14.01
CA VAL A 401 -21.37 6.40 -12.84
C VAL A 401 -22.32 6.06 -11.68
N LYS A 402 -23.62 5.86 -11.97
CA LYS A 402 -24.63 5.47 -10.97
C LYS A 402 -24.32 4.13 -10.30
N ASP A 403 -23.83 3.16 -11.07
CA ASP A 403 -23.46 1.83 -10.56
C ASP A 403 -22.18 1.93 -9.72
N ARG A 404 -21.24 2.79 -10.14
CA ARG A 404 -20.02 3.09 -9.38
C ARG A 404 -20.34 3.69 -8.02
N GLU A 405 -21.18 4.71 -7.96
CA GLU A 405 -21.64 5.32 -6.70
C GLU A 405 -22.35 4.30 -5.80
N THR A 406 -23.20 3.46 -6.39
CA THR A 406 -23.90 2.39 -5.67
C THR A 406 -22.91 1.40 -5.05
N LEU A 407 -21.87 1.00 -5.79
CA LEU A 407 -20.82 0.12 -5.28
C LEU A 407 -20.05 0.76 -4.13
N PHE A 408 -19.64 2.02 -4.25
CA PHE A 408 -18.91 2.71 -3.18
C PHE A 408 -19.78 2.91 -1.93
N ARG A 409 -21.06 3.22 -2.10
CA ARG A 409 -22.02 3.27 -1.00
C ARG A 409 -22.14 1.92 -0.30
N LEU A 410 -22.25 0.83 -1.07
CA LEU A 410 -22.32 -0.52 -0.52
C LEU A 410 -21.06 -0.89 0.28
N VAL A 411 -19.87 -0.53 -0.22
CA VAL A 411 -18.62 -0.71 0.51
C VAL A 411 -18.61 0.13 1.80
N ALA A 412 -19.03 1.39 1.74
CA ALA A 412 -19.08 2.26 2.91
C ALA A 412 -20.06 1.75 3.98
N THR A 413 -21.25 1.27 3.58
CA THR A 413 -22.21 0.65 4.51
C THR A 413 -21.65 -0.63 5.10
N TRP A 414 -20.93 -1.44 4.32
CA TRP A 414 -20.26 -2.63 4.84
C TRP A 414 -19.23 -2.30 5.91
N GLU A 415 -18.41 -1.28 5.67
CA GLU A 415 -17.45 -0.78 6.65
C GLU A 415 -18.16 -0.28 7.91
N GLN A 416 -19.23 0.49 7.77
CA GLN A 416 -19.95 1.06 8.91
C GLN A 416 -20.63 -0.01 9.78
N GLU A 417 -21.24 -1.04 9.18
CA GLU A 417 -22.02 -2.03 9.92
C GLU A 417 -21.20 -3.21 10.44
N ARG A 418 -20.13 -3.60 9.75
CA ARG A 418 -19.41 -4.85 10.02
C ARG A 418 -17.96 -4.66 10.47
N ALA A 419 -17.41 -3.44 10.38
CA ALA A 419 -16.05 -3.21 10.86
C ALA A 419 -16.00 -3.11 12.39
N ASP A 420 -14.90 -3.59 12.99
CA ASP A 420 -14.60 -3.33 14.38
C ASP A 420 -14.12 -1.87 14.59
N GLN A 421 -13.84 -1.51 15.85
CA GLN A 421 -13.29 -0.19 16.23
C GLN A 421 -11.98 0.20 15.52
N HIS A 422 -11.29 -0.74 14.88
CA HIS A 422 -10.04 -0.53 14.14
C HIS A 422 -10.24 -0.56 12.62
N GLY A 423 -11.49 -0.64 12.14
CA GLY A 423 -11.82 -0.74 10.72
C GLY A 423 -11.60 -2.15 10.14
N ASN A 424 -11.50 -3.18 10.97
CA ASN A 424 -11.27 -4.55 10.51
C ASN A 424 -12.58 -5.26 10.18
N LEU A 425 -12.63 -5.86 9.00
CA LEU A 425 -13.74 -6.64 8.47
C LEU A 425 -13.39 -8.12 8.50
N THR A 426 -14.29 -8.93 9.05
CA THR A 426 -14.14 -10.40 9.02
C THR A 426 -14.87 -10.99 7.83
N VAL A 427 -14.12 -11.64 6.94
CA VAL A 427 -14.64 -12.39 5.80
C VAL A 427 -14.50 -13.89 6.10
N ALA A 428 -15.61 -14.62 6.05
CA ALA A 428 -15.64 -16.07 6.28
C ALA A 428 -16.61 -16.75 5.30
N GLY A 429 -16.44 -18.06 5.11
CA GLY A 429 -17.33 -18.86 4.27
C GLY A 429 -17.13 -20.35 4.49
N GLU A 430 -17.96 -21.16 3.85
CA GLU A 430 -18.01 -22.62 4.05
C GLU A 430 -16.64 -23.32 3.89
N SER A 431 -15.78 -22.81 3.00
CA SER A 431 -14.41 -23.33 2.77
C SER A 431 -13.32 -22.31 3.11
N LEU A 432 -13.62 -21.31 3.95
CA LEU A 432 -12.70 -20.24 4.32
C LEU A 432 -12.80 -19.94 5.82
N ARG A 433 -11.73 -20.27 6.56
CA ARG A 433 -11.56 -19.85 7.96
C ARG A 433 -11.52 -18.32 8.06
N PRO A 434 -11.97 -17.71 9.17
CA PRO A 434 -12.05 -16.26 9.33
C PRO A 434 -10.81 -15.54 8.81
N TYR A 435 -11.01 -14.66 7.83
CA TYR A 435 -9.97 -13.88 7.16
C TYR A 435 -10.25 -12.41 7.43
N ILE A 436 -9.33 -11.76 8.16
CA ILE A 436 -9.56 -10.39 8.64
C ILE A 436 -8.86 -9.43 7.70
N VAL A 437 -9.63 -8.52 7.10
CA VAL A 437 -9.17 -7.52 6.15
C VAL A 437 -9.51 -6.12 6.60
N ARG A 438 -8.80 -5.13 6.06
CA ARG A 438 -9.11 -3.72 6.24
C ARG A 438 -8.98 -3.01 4.91
N ARG A 439 -9.92 -2.13 4.55
CA ARG A 439 -9.79 -1.33 3.34
C ARG A 439 -8.58 -0.42 3.47
N VAL A 440 -7.80 -0.35 2.41
CA VAL A 440 -6.62 0.51 2.35
C VAL A 440 -6.65 1.23 1.02
N ASP A 441 -6.36 2.53 1.05
CA ASP A 441 -6.16 3.29 -0.19
C ASP A 441 -4.78 3.01 -0.78
N LEU A 442 -3.79 2.76 0.09
CA LEU A 442 -2.42 2.40 -0.28
C LEU A 442 -1.89 1.32 0.66
N SER A 443 -1.27 0.27 0.11
CA SER A 443 -0.60 -0.76 0.89
C SER A 443 0.91 -0.76 0.64
N ALA A 444 1.69 -1.05 1.69
CA ALA A 444 3.12 -1.31 1.56
C ALA A 444 3.43 -2.68 0.93
N LYS A 445 2.43 -3.57 0.82
CA LYS A 445 2.60 -4.90 0.23
C LYS A 445 2.51 -4.79 -1.28
N THR A 446 3.60 -5.12 -1.99
CA THR A 446 3.64 -5.01 -3.47
C THR A 446 2.55 -5.82 -4.16
N SER A 447 2.12 -6.96 -3.62
CA SER A 447 0.99 -7.74 -4.16
C SER A 447 -0.33 -6.98 -4.17
N LEU A 448 -0.48 -5.97 -3.31
CA LEU A 448 -1.69 -5.14 -3.19
C LEU A 448 -1.61 -3.84 -3.98
N ASP A 449 -0.49 -3.56 -4.65
CA ASP A 449 -0.36 -2.44 -5.57
C ASP A 449 -1.05 -2.78 -6.91
N PRO A 450 -2.13 -2.08 -7.31
CA PRO A 450 -2.78 -2.31 -8.60
C PRO A 450 -1.82 -2.17 -9.79
N MET A 451 -0.82 -1.29 -9.71
CA MET A 451 0.13 -1.07 -10.81
C MET A 451 0.99 -2.29 -11.10
N ARG A 452 1.26 -3.13 -10.10
CA ARG A 452 1.93 -4.44 -10.29
C ARG A 452 1.19 -5.32 -11.29
N TRP A 453 -0.13 -5.29 -11.27
CA TRP A 453 -0.99 -6.14 -12.10
C TRP A 453 -1.43 -5.47 -13.40
N CYS A 454 -1.36 -4.14 -13.45
CA CYS A 454 -1.93 -3.35 -14.54
C CYS A 454 -0.89 -2.70 -15.46
N HIS A 455 0.40 -2.69 -15.11
CA HIS A 455 1.41 -2.09 -15.98
C HIS A 455 1.45 -2.78 -17.35
N ALA A 456 1.77 -2.00 -18.39
CA ALA A 456 1.85 -2.51 -19.75
C ALA A 456 3.00 -3.52 -19.86
N SER A 457 2.73 -4.70 -20.40
CA SER A 457 3.76 -5.69 -20.73
C SER A 457 3.37 -6.49 -21.98
N ARG A 458 4.37 -7.00 -22.69
CA ARG A 458 4.18 -7.95 -23.79
C ARG A 458 4.04 -9.38 -23.30
N ARG A 459 4.46 -9.68 -22.08
CA ARG A 459 4.44 -11.03 -21.50
C ARG A 459 3.67 -11.06 -20.19
N LEU A 460 2.66 -11.92 -20.13
CA LEU A 460 1.81 -12.09 -18.96
C LEU A 460 1.71 -13.57 -18.60
N ILE A 461 1.96 -13.88 -17.32
CA ILE A 461 1.95 -15.25 -16.80
C ILE A 461 0.86 -15.40 -15.74
N THR A 462 0.10 -16.48 -15.80
CA THR A 462 -0.97 -16.75 -14.83
C THR A 462 -0.45 -16.92 -13.39
N ALA A 463 -0.90 -16.06 -12.48
CA ALA A 463 -0.76 -16.20 -11.03
C ALA A 463 -1.78 -17.18 -10.43
N THR A 464 -3.00 -17.19 -10.96
CA THR A 464 -4.03 -18.20 -10.66
C THR A 464 -4.49 -18.86 -11.97
N PRO A 465 -4.84 -20.15 -11.95
CA PRO A 465 -5.11 -20.89 -13.18
C PRO A 465 -6.39 -20.41 -13.85
N ILE A 466 -6.40 -20.46 -15.18
CA ILE A 466 -7.52 -20.10 -16.03
C ILE A 466 -8.47 -21.30 -16.08
N ALA A 467 -9.72 -21.11 -15.63
CA ALA A 467 -10.80 -22.06 -15.92
C ALA A 467 -11.29 -21.82 -17.36
N LEU A 468 -11.03 -22.75 -18.28
CA LEU A 468 -11.25 -22.54 -19.70
C LEU A 468 -12.74 -22.35 -20.04
N ASP A 469 -13.01 -21.45 -20.99
CA ASP A 469 -14.37 -21.15 -21.47
C ASP A 469 -14.98 -22.32 -22.26
N ARG A 470 -14.12 -23.16 -22.88
CA ARG A 470 -14.51 -24.38 -23.60
C ARG A 470 -13.68 -25.57 -23.10
N ASN A 471 -14.25 -26.77 -23.12
CA ASN A 471 -13.53 -27.99 -22.75
C ASN A 471 -12.51 -28.35 -23.86
N PRO A 472 -11.20 -28.36 -23.58
CA PRO A 472 -10.19 -28.70 -24.58
C PRO A 472 -10.08 -30.21 -24.87
N GLY A 473 -10.70 -31.05 -24.04
CA GLY A 473 -10.47 -32.50 -24.04
C GLY A 473 -9.44 -32.91 -22.96
N ASN A 474 -8.85 -34.09 -23.11
CA ASN A 474 -7.97 -34.67 -22.09
C ASN A 474 -6.51 -34.23 -22.25
N LEU A 475 -6.08 -33.27 -21.41
CA LEU A 475 -4.69 -32.77 -21.34
C LEU A 475 -3.68 -33.75 -20.71
N ARG A 476 -4.13 -34.90 -20.21
CA ARG A 476 -3.30 -35.92 -19.54
C ARG A 476 -3.25 -37.25 -20.29
N SER A 477 -3.84 -37.31 -21.50
CA SER A 477 -3.85 -38.54 -22.29
C SER A 477 -2.48 -38.79 -22.92
N ASN A 478 -1.95 -39.99 -22.73
CA ASN A 478 -0.71 -40.45 -23.37
C ASN A 478 -0.95 -41.13 -24.72
N GLN A 479 -2.20 -41.14 -25.22
CA GLN A 479 -2.57 -41.81 -26.47
C GLN A 479 -2.61 -40.84 -27.66
N ASP A 480 -1.99 -41.23 -28.78
CA ASP A 480 -2.20 -40.70 -30.14
C ASP A 480 -2.21 -39.16 -30.27
N GLY A 481 -1.34 -38.48 -29.52
CA GLY A 481 -1.24 -37.01 -29.54
C GLY A 481 -2.50 -36.30 -29.00
N THR A 482 -3.37 -37.00 -28.27
CA THR A 482 -4.62 -36.45 -27.72
C THR A 482 -4.35 -35.27 -26.79
N ALA A 483 -3.35 -35.38 -25.90
CA ALA A 483 -2.94 -34.27 -25.04
C ALA A 483 -2.42 -33.06 -25.83
N HIS A 484 -1.70 -33.29 -26.94
CA HIS A 484 -1.22 -32.21 -27.81
C HIS A 484 -2.38 -31.49 -28.50
N LYS A 485 -3.34 -32.24 -29.07
CA LYS A 485 -4.58 -31.67 -29.65
C LYS A 485 -5.39 -30.89 -28.61
N ALA A 486 -5.47 -31.40 -27.38
CA ALA A 486 -6.14 -30.70 -26.28
C ALA A 486 -5.38 -29.42 -25.87
N ALA A 487 -4.05 -29.44 -25.84
CA ALA A 487 -3.23 -28.27 -25.56
C ALA A 487 -3.45 -27.16 -26.60
N LEU A 488 -3.45 -27.50 -27.90
CA LEU A 488 -3.77 -26.55 -28.97
C LEU A 488 -5.17 -25.94 -28.83
N LYS A 489 -6.17 -26.75 -28.45
CA LYS A 489 -7.53 -26.25 -28.16
C LYS A 489 -7.57 -25.31 -26.95
N ALA A 490 -6.80 -25.62 -25.90
CA ALA A 490 -6.68 -24.76 -24.73
C ALA A 490 -6.01 -23.43 -25.07
N GLN A 491 -4.90 -23.46 -25.82
CA GLN A 491 -4.20 -22.26 -26.33
C GLN A 491 -5.14 -21.38 -27.16
N LYS A 492 -5.90 -21.98 -28.10
CA LYS A 492 -6.89 -21.26 -28.89
C LYS A 492 -7.98 -20.64 -28.01
N SER A 493 -8.49 -21.37 -27.02
CA SER A 493 -9.49 -20.85 -26.08
C SER A 493 -8.97 -19.65 -25.27
N ILE A 494 -7.69 -19.64 -24.89
CA ILE A 494 -7.05 -18.54 -24.18
C ILE A 494 -6.82 -17.35 -25.12
N SER A 495 -6.33 -17.59 -26.35
CA SER A 495 -6.20 -16.56 -27.39
C SER A 495 -7.53 -15.86 -27.69
N ASP A 496 -8.62 -16.63 -27.81
CA ASP A 496 -9.98 -16.09 -27.95
C ASP A 496 -10.42 -15.28 -26.73
N ALA A 497 -10.01 -15.68 -25.52
CA ALA A 497 -10.32 -14.94 -24.30
C ALA A 497 -9.54 -13.62 -24.22
N CYS A 498 -8.26 -13.61 -24.62
CA CYS A 498 -7.48 -12.38 -24.74
C CYS A 498 -8.14 -11.40 -25.71
N LEU A 499 -8.58 -11.86 -26.89
CA LEU A 499 -9.28 -11.01 -27.84
C LEU A 499 -10.52 -10.33 -27.23
N ARG A 500 -11.30 -11.07 -26.41
CA ARG A 500 -12.48 -10.51 -25.73
C ARG A 500 -12.14 -9.52 -24.62
N VAL A 501 -11.04 -9.74 -23.90
CA VAL A 501 -10.69 -8.97 -22.69
C VAL A 501 -9.82 -7.76 -23.01
N VAL A 502 -8.91 -7.86 -23.99
CA VAL A 502 -7.94 -6.80 -24.33
C VAL A 502 -7.98 -6.34 -25.78
N GLY A 503 -8.88 -6.88 -26.61
CA GLY A 503 -9.06 -6.46 -28.00
C GLY A 503 -8.01 -6.97 -28.99
N VAL A 504 -6.96 -7.66 -28.53
CA VAL A 504 -5.90 -8.23 -29.38
C VAL A 504 -5.64 -9.71 -29.07
N ARG A 505 -5.15 -10.44 -30.07
CA ARG A 505 -4.71 -11.83 -29.88
C ARG A 505 -3.24 -11.86 -29.49
N PRO A 506 -2.83 -12.79 -28.60
CA PRO A 506 -1.42 -13.05 -28.36
C PRO A 506 -0.77 -13.73 -29.56
N VAL A 507 0.52 -13.47 -29.73
CA VAL A 507 1.41 -14.11 -30.72
C VAL A 507 1.70 -15.55 -30.30
N SER A 508 1.85 -15.80 -29.00
CA SER A 508 1.99 -17.16 -28.47
C SER A 508 1.25 -17.34 -27.15
N VAL A 509 0.76 -18.56 -26.95
CA VAL A 509 0.20 -19.04 -25.69
C VAL A 509 0.80 -20.40 -25.41
N GLU A 510 1.48 -20.53 -24.28
CA GLU A 510 1.90 -21.82 -23.75
C GLU A 510 1.00 -22.20 -22.59
N VAL A 511 0.62 -23.47 -22.49
CA VAL A 511 -0.27 -23.96 -21.43
C VAL A 511 0.42 -25.01 -20.59
N SER A 512 0.20 -24.96 -19.27
CA SER A 512 0.78 -25.91 -18.32
C SER A 512 -0.21 -26.27 -17.22
N LEU A 513 -0.11 -27.49 -16.69
CA LEU A 513 -0.79 -27.86 -15.45
C LEU A 513 0.02 -27.44 -14.21
N ALA A 514 1.34 -27.32 -14.37
CA ALA A 514 2.24 -26.80 -13.35
C ALA A 514 2.27 -25.26 -13.39
N PRO A 515 2.50 -24.61 -12.25
CA PRO A 515 2.66 -23.17 -12.22
C PRO A 515 3.92 -22.76 -13.00
N LEU A 516 3.82 -21.65 -13.74
CA LEU A 516 4.94 -21.06 -14.50
C LEU A 516 5.58 -19.88 -13.75
N LEU A 517 5.03 -19.54 -12.58
CA LEU A 517 5.39 -18.38 -11.77
C LEU A 517 5.73 -18.83 -10.35
N SER A 518 6.82 -18.31 -9.79
CA SER A 518 7.21 -18.59 -8.40
C SER A 518 6.10 -18.21 -7.43
N GLY A 519 5.82 -19.10 -6.47
CA GLY A 519 4.75 -18.97 -5.48
C GLY A 519 3.35 -19.37 -5.98
N ALA A 520 3.10 -19.45 -7.30
CA ALA A 520 1.82 -19.94 -7.79
C ALA A 520 1.65 -21.44 -7.49
N GLN A 521 0.41 -21.88 -7.30
CA GLN A 521 0.09 -23.26 -6.90
C GLN A 521 -0.37 -24.10 -8.08
N HIS A 522 -0.12 -25.41 -8.05
CA HIS A 522 -0.52 -26.34 -9.10
C HIS A 522 -2.05 -26.40 -9.28
N VAL A 523 -2.55 -26.56 -10.52
CA VAL A 523 -3.99 -26.49 -10.83
C VAL A 523 -4.88 -27.48 -10.07
N ARG A 524 -4.31 -28.61 -9.63
CA ARG A 524 -4.99 -29.65 -8.83
C ARG A 524 -5.31 -29.19 -7.41
N GLN A 525 -4.57 -28.23 -6.87
CA GLN A 525 -4.83 -27.70 -5.54
C GLN A 525 -6.02 -26.74 -5.51
N PHE A 526 -6.37 -26.15 -6.66
CA PHE A 526 -7.54 -25.29 -6.78
C PHE A 526 -8.81 -26.13 -6.88
N LEU A 527 -9.83 -25.69 -6.14
CA LEU A 527 -11.16 -26.30 -6.18
C LEU A 527 -11.74 -26.36 -7.61
N PRO A 528 -12.56 -27.38 -7.92
CA PRO A 528 -13.30 -27.45 -9.18
C PRO A 528 -14.10 -26.17 -9.48
N TRP A 529 -14.15 -25.77 -10.75
CA TRP A 529 -14.95 -24.63 -11.20
C TRP A 529 -15.88 -25.02 -12.35
N PRO A 530 -17.20 -24.72 -12.29
CA PRO A 530 -17.91 -24.19 -11.14
C PRO A 530 -18.00 -25.23 -10.02
N GLY A 531 -17.77 -24.83 -8.77
CA GLY A 531 -17.90 -25.72 -7.60
C GLY A 531 -19.35 -25.90 -7.17
N ARG A 532 -20.24 -26.33 -8.08
CA ARG A 532 -21.65 -26.65 -7.81
C ARG A 532 -21.92 -28.10 -8.19
N SER A 533 -22.67 -28.81 -7.35
CA SER A 533 -23.11 -30.18 -7.65
C SER A 533 -23.92 -30.22 -8.95
N GLY A 534 -23.68 -31.22 -9.80
CA GLY A 534 -24.39 -31.41 -11.08
C GLY A 534 -23.82 -30.67 -12.31
N LEU A 535 -22.83 -29.78 -12.15
CA LEU A 535 -22.16 -29.13 -13.29
C LEU A 535 -20.79 -29.74 -13.57
N THR A 536 -20.49 -30.01 -14.84
CA THR A 536 -19.18 -30.53 -15.26
C THR A 536 -18.08 -29.50 -14.94
N PRO A 537 -17.05 -29.86 -14.15
CA PRO A 537 -15.94 -28.97 -13.87
C PRO A 537 -15.17 -28.62 -15.15
N ARG A 538 -14.89 -27.34 -15.31
CA ARG A 538 -14.04 -26.79 -16.35
C ARG A 538 -12.59 -27.17 -16.11
N VAL A 539 -11.91 -27.50 -17.20
CA VAL A 539 -10.47 -27.73 -17.22
C VAL A 539 -9.74 -26.43 -16.83
N ARG A 540 -8.75 -26.56 -15.95
CA ARG A 540 -7.93 -25.45 -15.44
C ARG A 540 -6.49 -25.62 -15.91
N VAL A 541 -5.90 -24.53 -16.39
CA VAL A 541 -4.50 -24.48 -16.85
C VAL A 541 -3.83 -23.18 -16.42
N HIS A 542 -2.53 -23.22 -16.19
CA HIS A 542 -1.66 -22.05 -16.22
C HIS A 542 -1.28 -21.72 -17.67
N ALA A 543 -0.92 -20.46 -17.91
CA ALA A 543 -0.45 -20.02 -19.21
C ALA A 543 0.65 -18.96 -19.13
N ASP A 544 1.57 -19.01 -20.09
CA ASP A 544 2.48 -17.92 -20.47
C ASP A 544 1.99 -17.35 -21.80
N ILE A 545 1.69 -16.06 -21.81
CA ILE A 545 0.98 -15.37 -22.89
C ILE A 545 1.87 -14.23 -23.39
N ARG A 546 2.19 -14.24 -24.69
CA ARG A 546 3.02 -13.21 -25.32
C ARG A 546 2.25 -12.45 -26.39
N PHE A 547 2.38 -11.13 -26.40
CA PHE A 547 1.77 -10.21 -27.35
C PHE A 547 2.86 -9.49 -28.15
N ASP A 548 2.51 -9.05 -29.36
CA ASP A 548 3.35 -8.22 -30.22
C ASP A 548 3.37 -6.76 -29.75
N VAL A 549 2.28 -6.32 -29.13
CA VAL A 549 2.10 -5.01 -28.50
C VAL A 549 2.05 -5.12 -26.98
N PRO A 550 2.55 -4.11 -26.23
CA PRO A 550 2.33 -4.04 -24.80
C PRO A 550 0.83 -3.99 -24.48
N VAL A 551 0.36 -4.90 -23.62
CA VAL A 551 -1.03 -4.99 -23.17
C VAL A 551 -1.13 -4.42 -21.77
N ARG A 552 -2.07 -3.48 -21.56
CA ARG A 552 -2.33 -2.89 -20.24
C ARG A 552 -3.37 -3.71 -19.48
N GLY A 553 -3.03 -4.06 -18.23
CA GLY A 553 -3.84 -4.93 -17.37
C GLY A 553 -4.94 -4.22 -16.57
N PRO A 554 -5.62 -4.96 -15.67
CA PRO A 554 -5.33 -6.34 -15.32
C PRO A 554 -5.86 -7.35 -16.33
N LEU A 555 -5.12 -8.42 -16.57
CA LEU A 555 -5.54 -9.52 -17.44
C LEU A 555 -6.19 -10.64 -16.60
N LEU A 556 -7.52 -10.68 -16.62
CA LEU A 556 -8.35 -11.69 -15.95
C LEU A 556 -9.05 -12.58 -17.00
N LEU A 557 -8.71 -13.87 -17.04
CA LEU A 557 -9.13 -14.76 -18.13
C LEU A 557 -9.98 -15.96 -17.67
N GLY A 558 -10.82 -16.45 -18.59
CA GLY A 558 -11.62 -17.67 -18.41
C GLY A 558 -12.86 -17.49 -17.53
N ALA A 559 -13.62 -18.58 -17.36
CA ALA A 559 -14.95 -18.58 -16.77
C ALA A 559 -14.97 -18.28 -15.26
N GLY A 560 -13.82 -18.26 -14.60
CA GLY A 560 -13.67 -17.93 -13.18
C GLY A 560 -13.06 -16.55 -12.92
N ARG A 561 -12.90 -15.71 -13.97
CA ARG A 561 -12.23 -14.40 -13.91
C ARG A 561 -12.79 -13.42 -12.86
N TYR A 562 -14.09 -13.52 -12.57
CA TYR A 562 -14.74 -12.67 -11.56
C TYR A 562 -14.64 -13.22 -10.13
N PHE A 563 -14.04 -14.40 -9.95
CA PHE A 563 -13.96 -15.13 -8.68
C PHE A 563 -12.53 -15.61 -8.37
N GLY A 564 -11.52 -14.79 -8.72
CA GLY A 564 -10.13 -15.03 -8.36
C GLY A 564 -9.37 -16.10 -9.17
N LEU A 565 -9.94 -16.59 -10.29
CA LEU A 565 -9.22 -17.45 -11.24
C LEU A 565 -8.76 -16.67 -12.47
N GLY A 566 -7.70 -17.15 -13.12
CA GLY A 566 -7.18 -16.57 -14.36
C GLY A 566 -6.56 -15.18 -14.21
N LEU A 567 -6.11 -14.81 -13.00
CA LEU A 567 -5.31 -13.60 -12.77
C LEU A 567 -3.92 -13.79 -13.38
N CYS A 568 -3.47 -12.84 -14.21
CA CYS A 568 -2.13 -12.85 -14.78
C CYS A 568 -1.26 -11.74 -14.19
N LEU A 569 0.02 -12.05 -13.98
CA LEU A 569 1.06 -11.11 -13.60
C LEU A 569 1.83 -10.69 -14.87
N PRO A 570 1.94 -9.39 -15.17
CA PRO A 570 2.90 -8.90 -16.16
C PRO A 570 4.33 -9.20 -15.72
N VAL A 571 5.15 -9.70 -16.63
CA VAL A 571 6.57 -10.01 -16.38
C VAL A 571 7.44 -9.31 -17.43
N GLU A 572 8.68 -9.01 -17.09
CA GLU A 572 9.65 -8.49 -18.04
C GLU A 572 10.10 -9.59 -19.02
N ASP A 573 10.34 -9.19 -20.26
CA ASP A 573 11.01 -10.04 -21.26
C ASP A 573 12.48 -10.14 -20.84
N ARG A 574 12.85 -11.25 -20.19
CA ARG A 574 14.25 -11.60 -19.95
C ARG A 574 14.91 -12.16 -21.18
#